data_AF-A0A1V4PRY2-F1
#
_entry.id   AF-A0A1V4PRY2-F1
#
_cell.length_a   1.000
_cell.length_b   1.000
_cell.length_c   1.000
_cell.angle_alpha   90.00
_cell.angle_beta   90.00
_cell.angle_gamma   90.00
#
_symmetry.space_group_name_H-M   'P 1'
#
loop_
_entity.id
_entity.type
_entity.pdbx_description
1 polymer ?
#
loop_
_entity_poly.entity_id
_entity_poly.type
_entity_poly.pdbx_seq_one_letter_code
_entity_poly.pdbx_strand_id
1 'polypeptide(L)'
;MKSPATPHIVTVTMNPALDIHSSVPILQATEKMRCSRPRYDPGGGGINVARAAIRLGVPATAVFTSGGPTGARIEALLAAEGIATAPLGITGGSRESLTVREVRTGEEYRFVLPGPDLTATEEQHCLAAMDEFASTATHLVVSGSLPPGCSDVFFPAVSAIADRHGCTLIVDTHGPALLRVRGAAVIKPSLRELREALDLPLPETDSQVEAARILITRGIADAVVVSRGAAGALVVTTDQVTDVAGVPIGSGFGSGVGAGDNMVAGITVALARGRPLP
;
A
#
# COMPACT_ATOMS: atom_id res chain seq x y z
N MET A 1 -29.40 -14.49 -16.24
CA MET A 1 -27.99 -14.15 -15.93
C MET A 1 -27.98 -12.72 -15.40
N LYS A 2 -27.63 -12.51 -14.11
CA LYS A 2 -27.31 -11.15 -13.64
C LYS A 2 -26.10 -10.68 -14.44
N SER A 3 -26.15 -9.47 -15.01
CA SER A 3 -24.96 -8.81 -15.54
C SER A 3 -23.88 -8.87 -14.45
N PRO A 4 -22.61 -9.19 -14.74
CA PRO A 4 -21.58 -9.16 -13.72
C PRO A 4 -21.60 -7.77 -13.09
N ALA A 5 -21.76 -7.72 -11.77
CA ALA A 5 -21.73 -6.47 -11.03
C ALA A 5 -20.43 -5.75 -11.41
N THR A 6 -20.51 -4.46 -11.72
CA THR A 6 -19.32 -3.64 -11.96
C THR A 6 -18.39 -3.79 -10.76
N PRO A 7 -17.13 -4.19 -10.97
CA PRO A 7 -16.21 -4.41 -9.87
C PRO A 7 -16.03 -3.12 -9.08
N HIS A 8 -16.20 -3.21 -7.77
CA HIS A 8 -15.99 -2.12 -6.83
C HIS A 8 -14.81 -2.48 -5.93
N ILE A 9 -13.78 -1.64 -5.94
CA ILE A 9 -12.58 -1.77 -5.13
C ILE A 9 -12.72 -0.88 -3.90
N VAL A 10 -12.54 -1.44 -2.71
CA VAL A 10 -12.37 -0.66 -1.48
C VAL A 10 -10.91 -0.77 -1.06
N THR A 11 -10.25 0.37 -0.86
CA THR A 11 -8.88 0.41 -0.36
C THR A 11 -8.86 1.00 1.05
N VAL A 12 -7.98 0.49 1.90
CA VAL A 12 -7.84 0.89 3.30
C VAL A 12 -6.41 1.35 3.57
N THR A 13 -6.28 2.53 4.19
CA THR A 13 -5.00 3.07 4.67
C THR A 13 -5.09 3.43 6.15
N MET A 14 -4.46 2.62 7.02
CA MET A 14 -4.47 2.86 8.48
C MET A 14 -3.49 3.94 8.94
N ASN A 15 -2.48 4.27 8.12
CA ASN A 15 -1.45 5.25 8.45
C ASN A 15 -1.16 6.20 7.26
N PRO A 16 -2.14 7.00 6.82
CA PRO A 16 -1.97 7.92 5.71
C PRO A 16 -1.04 9.06 6.09
N ALA A 17 -0.48 9.71 5.07
CA ALA A 17 0.44 10.82 5.24
C ALA A 17 0.07 11.96 4.30
N LEU A 18 0.36 13.19 4.74
CA LEU A 18 0.52 14.29 3.82
C LEU A 18 1.95 14.24 3.28
N ASP A 19 2.10 13.85 2.01
CA ASP A 19 3.41 13.76 1.37
C ASP A 19 3.83 15.16 0.91
N ILE A 20 4.97 15.62 1.43
CA ILE A 20 5.57 16.92 1.14
C ILE A 20 6.77 16.66 0.24
N HIS A 21 6.72 17.20 -0.97
CA HIS A 21 7.82 17.13 -1.93
C HIS A 21 8.45 18.49 -2.10
N SER A 22 9.76 18.56 -1.98
CA SER A 22 10.53 19.78 -2.24
C SER A 22 11.89 19.44 -2.84
N SER A 23 12.67 20.46 -3.18
CA SER A 23 14.02 20.30 -3.67
C SER A 23 14.96 21.29 -3.00
N VAL A 24 16.24 20.90 -2.90
CA VAL A 24 17.32 21.70 -2.34
C VAL A 24 18.51 21.69 -3.29
N PRO A 25 19.26 22.80 -3.46
CA PRO A 25 20.45 22.80 -4.32
C PRO A 25 21.50 21.76 -3.89
N ILE A 26 21.77 21.69 -2.59
CA ILE A 26 22.71 20.74 -1.96
C ILE A 26 22.18 20.36 -0.58
N LEU A 27 22.31 19.09 -0.19
CA LEU A 27 22.03 18.64 1.17
C LEU A 27 23.30 18.79 2.02
N GLN A 28 23.23 19.57 3.11
CA GLN A 28 24.38 19.81 4.00
C GLN A 28 23.95 19.69 5.46
N ALA A 29 24.77 18.99 6.27
CA ALA A 29 24.56 18.93 7.70
C ALA A 29 24.76 20.31 8.34
N THR A 30 24.00 20.61 9.40
CA THR A 30 24.12 21.81 10.25
C THR A 30 23.72 23.14 9.60
N GLU A 31 23.84 23.28 8.27
CA GLU A 31 23.54 24.50 7.54
C GLU A 31 22.03 24.71 7.29
N LYS A 32 21.62 25.98 7.26
CA LYS A 32 20.24 26.34 6.90
C LYS A 32 20.01 26.16 5.41
N MET A 33 19.40 25.04 5.06
CA MET A 33 18.99 24.74 3.69
C MET A 33 17.68 25.45 3.34
N ARG A 34 17.68 26.21 2.24
CA ARG A 34 16.47 26.83 1.70
C ARG A 34 15.93 25.97 0.56
N CYS A 35 14.79 25.33 0.83
CA CYS A 35 14.13 24.47 -0.14
C CYS A 35 13.23 25.27 -1.09
N SER A 36 12.91 24.66 -2.22
CA SER A 36 11.92 25.17 -3.17
C SER A 36 10.49 25.10 -2.60
N ARG A 37 9.54 25.74 -3.29
CA ARG A 37 8.13 25.70 -2.89
C ARG A 37 7.66 24.24 -2.79
N PRO A 38 7.13 23.80 -1.63
CA PRO A 38 6.69 22.43 -1.47
C PRO A 38 5.45 22.15 -2.30
N ARG A 39 5.39 20.95 -2.88
CA ARG A 39 4.18 20.31 -3.38
C ARG A 39 3.66 19.37 -2.31
N TYR A 40 2.34 19.29 -2.21
CA TYR A 40 1.66 18.46 -1.22
C TYR A 40 0.76 17.47 -1.96
N ASP A 41 0.90 16.20 -1.62
CA ASP A 41 0.15 15.10 -2.21
C ASP A 41 -0.52 14.27 -1.10
N PRO A 42 -1.72 13.73 -1.33
CA PRO A 42 -2.31 12.76 -0.42
C PRO A 42 -1.53 11.44 -0.54
N GLY A 43 -0.97 10.99 0.58
CA GLY A 43 -0.06 9.86 0.66
C GLY A 43 -0.61 8.71 1.51
N GLY A 44 -0.12 7.51 1.21
CA GLY A 44 -0.53 6.27 1.87
C GLY A 44 -0.85 5.18 0.85
N GLY A 45 -0.48 3.93 1.17
CA GLY A 45 -0.54 2.82 0.23
C GLY A 45 -1.93 2.63 -0.38
N GLY A 46 -2.96 2.43 0.45
CA GLY A 46 -4.33 2.28 -0.02
C GLY A 46 -4.85 3.49 -0.79
N ILE A 47 -4.56 4.71 -0.33
CA ILE A 47 -4.90 5.97 -1.03
C ILE A 47 -4.31 5.97 -2.44
N ASN A 48 -3.02 5.66 -2.59
CA ASN A 48 -2.35 5.60 -3.88
C ASN A 48 -2.89 4.47 -4.76
N VAL A 49 -3.22 3.33 -4.18
CA VAL A 49 -3.89 2.22 -4.90
C VAL A 49 -5.23 2.68 -5.48
N ALA A 50 -6.08 3.35 -4.70
CA ALA A 50 -7.38 3.85 -5.18
C ALA A 50 -7.20 4.84 -6.33
N ARG A 51 -6.29 5.81 -6.17
CA ARG A 51 -5.97 6.79 -7.21
C ARG A 51 -5.51 6.12 -8.51
N ALA A 52 -4.65 5.11 -8.41
CA ALA A 52 -4.17 4.35 -9.56
C ALA A 52 -5.28 3.49 -10.20
N ALA A 53 -6.12 2.83 -9.41
CA ALA A 53 -7.24 2.03 -9.89
C ALA A 53 -8.26 2.87 -10.69
N ILE A 54 -8.59 4.07 -10.19
CA ILE A 54 -9.47 5.03 -10.88
C ILE A 54 -8.87 5.47 -12.20
N ARG A 55 -7.57 5.78 -12.26
CA ARG A 55 -6.86 6.10 -13.52
C ARG A 55 -6.87 4.95 -14.51
N LEU A 56 -6.89 3.72 -14.03
CA LEU A 56 -7.02 2.51 -14.85
C LEU A 56 -8.48 2.21 -15.25
N GLY A 57 -9.45 3.03 -14.82
CA GLY A 57 -10.86 2.94 -15.21
C GLY A 57 -11.68 1.96 -14.37
N VAL A 58 -11.25 1.64 -13.14
CA VAL A 58 -12.05 0.84 -12.19
C VAL A 58 -12.46 1.72 -11.00
N PRO A 59 -13.76 1.78 -10.65
CA PRO A 59 -14.22 2.51 -9.48
C PRO A 59 -13.54 2.01 -8.19
N ALA A 60 -13.05 2.96 -7.38
CA ALA A 60 -12.46 2.66 -6.09
C ALA A 60 -12.91 3.68 -5.02
N THR A 61 -13.10 3.20 -3.80
CA THR A 61 -13.34 4.02 -2.61
C THR A 61 -12.14 3.95 -1.66
N ALA A 62 -11.56 5.10 -1.32
CA ALA A 62 -10.45 5.21 -0.40
C ALA A 62 -10.93 5.43 1.05
N VAL A 63 -10.83 4.39 1.88
CA VAL A 63 -11.07 4.42 3.33
C VAL A 63 -9.74 4.65 4.03
N PHE A 64 -9.66 5.64 4.93
CA PHE A 64 -8.40 5.94 5.63
C PHE A 64 -8.62 6.69 6.93
N THR A 65 -7.69 6.54 7.89
CA THR A 65 -7.74 7.30 9.14
C THR A 65 -7.40 8.78 8.90
N SER A 66 -8.16 9.70 9.46
CA SER A 66 -7.97 11.14 9.26
C SER A 66 -8.00 11.86 10.58
N GLY A 67 -6.91 12.56 10.90
CA GLY A 67 -6.75 13.25 12.17
C GLY A 67 -6.15 14.63 12.02
N GLY A 68 -6.73 15.59 12.73
CA GLY A 68 -6.25 16.97 12.81
C GLY A 68 -6.19 17.72 11.47
N PRO A 69 -5.51 18.88 11.43
CA PRO A 69 -5.41 19.71 10.23
C PRO A 69 -4.74 19.00 9.04
N THR A 70 -3.79 18.10 9.32
CA THR A 70 -3.11 17.32 8.29
C THR A 70 -4.06 16.35 7.60
N GLY A 71 -4.90 15.64 8.36
CA GLY A 71 -5.94 14.77 7.83
C GLY A 71 -6.94 15.54 6.96
N ALA A 72 -7.44 16.67 7.46
CA ALA A 72 -8.34 17.55 6.69
C ALA A 72 -7.71 18.02 5.36
N ARG A 73 -6.39 18.22 5.33
CA ARG A 73 -5.69 18.59 4.10
C ARG A 73 -5.58 17.42 3.11
N ILE A 74 -5.37 16.20 3.59
CA ILE A 74 -5.40 14.99 2.75
C ILE A 74 -6.78 14.83 2.11
N GLU A 75 -7.85 14.98 2.89
CA GLU A 75 -9.23 14.94 2.41
C GLU A 75 -9.49 15.98 1.31
N ALA A 76 -9.08 17.23 1.53
CA ALA A 76 -9.25 18.30 0.54
C ALA A 76 -8.51 18.03 -0.77
N LEU A 77 -7.30 17.47 -0.72
CA LEU A 77 -6.54 17.09 -1.91
C LEU A 77 -7.21 15.95 -2.67
N LEU A 78 -7.72 14.93 -1.98
CA LEU A 78 -8.44 13.82 -2.60
C LEU A 78 -9.77 14.28 -3.23
N ALA A 79 -10.49 15.18 -2.56
CA ALA A 79 -11.71 15.78 -3.12
C ALA A 79 -11.42 16.60 -4.39
N ALA A 80 -10.32 17.34 -4.42
CA ALA A 80 -9.89 18.09 -5.61
C ALA A 80 -9.52 17.17 -6.79
N GLU A 81 -9.08 15.95 -6.51
CA GLU A 81 -8.83 14.91 -7.52
C GLU A 81 -10.10 14.13 -7.93
N GLY A 82 -11.25 14.39 -7.28
CA GLY A 82 -12.50 13.68 -7.55
C GLY A 82 -12.50 12.22 -7.08
N ILE A 83 -11.66 11.89 -6.10
CA ILE A 83 -11.56 10.53 -5.55
C ILE A 83 -12.71 10.30 -4.56
N ALA A 84 -13.40 9.17 -4.67
CA ALA A 84 -14.38 8.75 -3.67
C ALA A 84 -13.65 8.34 -2.39
N THR A 85 -14.01 8.96 -1.26
CA THR A 85 -13.32 8.78 0.02
C THR A 85 -14.29 8.49 1.15
N ALA A 86 -13.78 7.82 2.18
CA ALA A 86 -14.44 7.62 3.46
C ALA A 86 -13.41 7.81 4.59
N PRO A 87 -13.14 9.07 4.99
CA PRO A 87 -12.22 9.36 6.08
C PRO A 87 -12.80 8.88 7.42
N LEU A 88 -11.95 8.26 8.24
CA LEU A 88 -12.27 7.74 9.56
C LEU A 88 -11.60 8.62 10.60
N GLY A 89 -12.41 9.40 11.31
CA GLY A 89 -11.90 10.36 12.29
C GLY A 89 -11.08 9.68 13.40
N ILE A 90 -9.86 10.18 13.63
CA ILE A 90 -9.01 9.78 14.76
C ILE A 90 -8.53 11.02 15.53
N THR A 91 -8.18 10.82 16.80
CA THR A 91 -7.78 11.87 17.73
C THR A 91 -6.38 12.41 17.40
N GLY A 92 -5.45 11.50 17.11
CA GLY A 92 -4.07 11.86 16.76
C GLY A 92 -3.95 12.41 15.33
N GLY A 93 -3.10 13.40 15.12
CA GLY A 93 -2.93 14.02 13.80
C GLY A 93 -2.32 13.08 12.77
N SER A 94 -2.86 13.06 11.54
CA SER A 94 -2.24 12.35 10.42
C SER A 94 -0.81 12.85 10.21
N ARG A 95 0.10 11.93 9.92
CA ARG A 95 1.53 12.25 9.80
C ARG A 95 1.86 13.00 8.51
N GLU A 96 3.05 13.59 8.48
CA GLU A 96 3.65 14.14 7.27
C GLU A 96 4.84 13.27 6.85
N SER A 97 5.08 13.13 5.56
CA SER A 97 6.34 12.57 5.05
C SER A 97 7.01 13.61 4.18
N LEU A 98 8.33 13.78 4.29
CA LEU A 98 9.08 14.74 3.50
C LEU A 98 9.99 14.01 2.51
N THR A 99 9.87 14.33 1.23
CA THR A 99 10.83 13.92 0.20
C THR A 99 11.54 15.15 -0.33
N VAL A 100 12.86 15.18 -0.18
CA VAL A 100 13.72 16.26 -0.69
C VAL A 100 14.58 15.71 -1.82
N ARG A 101 14.46 16.29 -3.01
CA ARG A 101 15.39 16.03 -4.11
C ARG A 101 16.58 16.99 -4.02
N GLU A 102 17.78 16.45 -3.93
CA GLU A 102 18.99 17.24 -4.09
C GLU A 102 19.26 17.48 -5.58
N VAL A 103 19.36 18.75 -5.99
CA VAL A 103 19.46 19.12 -7.41
C VAL A 103 20.82 18.74 -8.01
N ARG A 104 21.90 18.88 -7.23
CA ARG A 104 23.27 18.63 -7.73
C ARG A 104 23.56 17.17 -8.01
N THR A 105 23.15 16.29 -7.09
CA THR A 105 23.36 14.83 -7.21
C THR A 105 22.22 14.16 -7.96
N GLY A 106 21.03 14.77 -7.94
CA GLY A 106 19.81 14.18 -8.46
C GLY A 106 19.16 13.17 -7.51
N GLU A 107 19.75 12.93 -6.34
CA GLU A 107 19.29 11.97 -5.35
C GLU A 107 18.03 12.43 -4.61
N GLU A 108 17.25 11.45 -4.13
CA GLU A 108 16.04 11.69 -3.34
C GLU A 108 16.25 11.20 -1.90
N TYR A 109 15.95 12.09 -0.95
CA TYR A 109 16.03 11.82 0.48
C TYR A 109 14.61 11.77 1.05
N ARG A 110 14.25 10.64 1.66
CA ARG A 110 12.90 10.35 2.13
C ARG A 110 12.87 10.27 3.66
N PHE A 111 12.19 11.22 4.28
CA PHE A 111 11.97 11.28 5.72
C PHE A 111 10.54 10.84 6.01
N VAL A 112 10.41 9.61 6.53
CA VAL A 112 9.13 8.97 6.83
C VAL A 112 8.91 9.07 8.34
N LEU A 113 8.00 9.94 8.76
CA LEU A 113 7.65 10.06 10.19
C LEU A 113 6.71 8.91 10.60
N PRO A 114 6.66 8.52 11.89
CA PRO A 114 5.65 7.60 12.38
C PRO A 114 4.24 8.22 12.33
N GLY A 115 3.22 7.36 12.34
CA GLY A 115 1.83 7.77 12.50
C GLY A 115 1.49 8.14 13.95
N PRO A 116 0.32 8.71 14.21
CA PRO A 116 -0.17 8.87 15.57
C PRO A 116 -0.44 7.50 16.23
N ASP A 117 -0.41 7.43 17.55
CA ASP A 117 -0.90 6.26 18.29
C ASP A 117 -2.40 6.08 18.07
N LEU A 118 -2.80 4.89 17.59
CA LEU A 118 -4.19 4.50 17.40
C LEU A 118 -4.69 3.85 18.69
N THR A 119 -5.83 4.31 19.19
CA THR A 119 -6.49 3.67 20.34
C THR A 119 -7.25 2.41 19.92
N ALA A 120 -7.50 1.51 20.86
CA ALA A 120 -8.29 0.30 20.61
C ALA A 120 -9.72 0.63 20.09
N THR A 121 -10.32 1.71 20.59
CA THR A 121 -11.64 2.18 20.13
C THR A 121 -11.59 2.66 18.68
N GLU A 122 -10.55 3.40 18.30
CA GLU A 122 -10.38 3.85 16.91
C GLU A 122 -10.10 2.68 15.97
N GLU A 123 -9.31 1.69 16.39
CA GLU A 123 -9.11 0.46 15.62
C GLU A 123 -10.43 -0.29 15.40
N GLN A 124 -11.23 -0.46 16.45
CA GLN A 124 -12.55 -1.10 16.35
C GLN A 124 -13.49 -0.33 15.43
N HIS A 125 -13.47 1.01 15.50
CA HIS A 125 -14.22 1.85 14.56
C HIS A 125 -13.77 1.65 13.11
N CYS A 126 -12.45 1.54 12.88
CA CYS A 126 -11.91 1.27 11.55
C CYS A 126 -12.34 -0.11 11.03
N LEU A 127 -12.28 -1.15 11.87
CA LEU A 127 -12.73 -2.49 11.48
C LEU A 127 -14.23 -2.54 11.18
N ALA A 128 -15.05 -1.82 11.95
CA ALA A 128 -16.49 -1.72 11.70
C ALA A 128 -16.78 -1.00 10.37
N ALA A 129 -16.06 0.08 10.07
CA ALA A 129 -16.19 0.76 8.78
C ALA A 129 -15.75 -0.15 7.62
N MET A 130 -14.64 -0.89 7.77
CA MET A 130 -14.20 -1.87 6.78
C MET A 130 -15.27 -2.94 6.52
N ASP A 131 -15.93 -3.44 7.57
CA ASP A 131 -17.03 -4.38 7.45
C ASP A 131 -18.20 -3.82 6.63
N GLU A 132 -18.60 -2.58 6.89
CA GLU A 132 -19.64 -1.89 6.14
C GLU A 132 -19.27 -1.73 4.66
N PHE A 133 -18.08 -1.22 4.36
CA PHE A 133 -17.64 -1.03 2.98
C PHE A 133 -17.43 -2.36 2.23
N ALA A 134 -16.94 -3.40 2.92
CA ALA A 134 -16.76 -4.72 2.35
C ALA A 134 -18.08 -5.35 1.88
N SER A 135 -19.22 -5.04 2.52
CA SER A 135 -20.54 -5.56 2.12
C SER A 135 -20.97 -5.21 0.69
N THR A 136 -20.35 -4.19 0.08
CA THR A 136 -20.61 -3.77 -1.30
C THR A 136 -19.36 -3.84 -2.19
N ALA A 137 -18.24 -4.33 -1.65
CA ALA A 137 -16.99 -4.45 -2.37
C ALA A 137 -16.89 -5.82 -3.06
N THR A 138 -16.13 -5.85 -4.15
CA THR A 138 -15.67 -7.11 -4.75
C THR A 138 -14.23 -7.40 -4.34
N HIS A 139 -13.45 -6.35 -4.08
CA HIS A 139 -12.05 -6.40 -3.73
C HIS A 139 -11.81 -5.48 -2.54
N LEU A 140 -11.11 -6.00 -1.53
CA LEU A 140 -10.65 -5.23 -0.37
C LEU A 140 -9.13 -5.17 -0.42
N VAL A 141 -8.57 -3.97 -0.51
CA VAL A 141 -7.12 -3.76 -0.52
C VAL A 141 -6.69 -3.06 0.75
N VAL A 142 -5.86 -3.70 1.57
CA VAL A 142 -5.26 -3.08 2.75
C VAL A 142 -3.79 -2.81 2.47
N SER A 143 -3.42 -1.54 2.36
CA SER A 143 -2.08 -1.16 1.91
C SER A 143 -1.47 -0.03 2.74
N GLY A 144 -0.21 -0.22 3.15
CA GLY A 144 0.58 0.70 3.94
C GLY A 144 1.09 0.11 5.26
N SER A 145 1.78 0.95 6.04
CA SER A 145 2.14 0.63 7.42
C SER A 145 0.92 0.71 8.33
N LEU A 146 0.98 0.00 9.45
CA LEU A 146 0.08 0.23 10.56
C LEU A 146 0.62 1.40 11.42
N PRO A 147 -0.25 2.26 11.97
CA PRO A 147 0.16 3.24 12.96
C PRO A 147 0.57 2.54 14.27
N PRO A 148 1.38 3.18 15.13
CA PRO A 148 1.61 2.72 16.50
C PRO A 148 0.28 2.46 17.23
N GLY A 149 0.27 1.49 18.16
CA GLY A 149 -0.93 1.11 18.91
C GLY A 149 -1.88 0.14 18.21
N CYS A 150 -1.72 -0.10 16.90
CA CYS A 150 -2.50 -1.09 16.17
C CYS A 150 -2.19 -2.51 16.66
N SER A 151 -3.22 -3.31 16.89
CA SER A 151 -3.14 -4.61 17.53
C SER A 151 -2.68 -5.71 16.57
N ASP A 152 -2.13 -6.78 17.16
CA ASP A 152 -1.79 -8.01 16.43
C ASP A 152 -3.01 -8.74 15.85
N VAL A 153 -4.23 -8.38 16.27
CA VAL A 153 -5.48 -9.00 15.78
C VAL A 153 -6.10 -8.26 14.60
N PHE A 154 -5.54 -7.11 14.21
CA PHE A 154 -6.04 -6.30 13.10
C PHE A 154 -6.16 -7.10 11.80
N PHE A 155 -5.07 -7.72 11.33
CA PHE A 155 -5.09 -8.47 10.08
C PHE A 155 -5.98 -9.73 10.13
N PRO A 156 -5.95 -10.55 11.20
CA PRO A 156 -6.95 -11.61 11.37
C PRO A 156 -8.41 -11.13 11.28
N ALA A 157 -8.72 -9.96 11.83
CA ALA A 157 -10.06 -9.37 11.72
C ALA A 157 -10.38 -8.92 10.28
N VAL A 158 -9.43 -8.31 9.58
CA VAL A 158 -9.54 -7.94 8.15
C VAL A 158 -9.82 -9.17 7.28
N SER A 159 -9.11 -10.28 7.51
CA SER A 159 -9.34 -11.54 6.80
C SER A 159 -10.76 -12.06 7.03
N ALA A 160 -11.20 -12.07 8.28
CA ALA A 160 -12.57 -12.49 8.62
C ALA A 160 -13.65 -11.57 8.01
N ILE A 161 -13.37 -10.27 7.86
CA ILE A 161 -14.24 -9.33 7.13
C ILE A 161 -14.31 -9.71 5.65
N ALA A 162 -13.17 -9.91 4.99
CA ALA A 162 -13.13 -10.25 3.58
C ALA A 162 -13.85 -11.57 3.28
N ASP A 163 -13.60 -12.62 4.08
CA ASP A 163 -14.24 -13.92 3.94
C ASP A 163 -15.76 -13.84 4.12
N ARG A 164 -16.23 -13.11 5.13
CA ARG A 164 -17.66 -12.92 5.42
C ARG A 164 -18.42 -12.32 4.24
N HIS A 165 -17.80 -11.40 3.52
CA HIS A 165 -18.42 -10.72 2.37
C HIS A 165 -17.99 -11.29 1.02
N GLY A 166 -17.16 -12.34 0.99
CA GLY A 166 -16.64 -12.93 -0.24
C GLY A 166 -15.77 -11.98 -1.06
N CYS A 167 -15.08 -11.03 -0.41
CA CYS A 167 -14.18 -10.09 -1.06
C CYS A 167 -12.85 -10.77 -1.40
N THR A 168 -12.29 -10.48 -2.58
CA THR A 168 -10.89 -10.79 -2.85
C THR A 168 -10.00 -9.84 -2.04
N LEU A 169 -9.28 -10.38 -1.06
CA LEU A 169 -8.39 -9.62 -0.18
C LEU A 169 -6.99 -9.48 -0.77
N ILE A 170 -6.51 -8.25 -0.96
CA ILE A 170 -5.13 -7.94 -1.34
C ILE A 170 -4.47 -7.16 -0.21
N VAL A 171 -3.26 -7.56 0.19
CA VAL A 171 -2.53 -6.90 1.27
C VAL A 171 -1.13 -6.47 0.82
N ASP A 172 -0.79 -5.22 1.10
CA ASP A 172 0.55 -4.67 0.91
C ASP A 172 1.02 -3.98 2.19
N THR A 173 1.83 -4.70 2.97
CA THR A 173 2.34 -4.23 4.26
C THR A 173 3.76 -4.77 4.47
N HIS A 174 4.41 -4.34 5.54
CA HIS A 174 5.81 -4.68 5.82
C HIS A 174 6.07 -4.92 7.30
N GLY A 175 7.30 -5.37 7.59
CA GLY A 175 7.75 -5.65 8.95
C GLY A 175 6.92 -6.77 9.61
N PRO A 176 6.79 -6.73 10.95
CA PRO A 176 6.07 -7.76 11.70
C PRO A 176 4.61 -7.96 11.26
N ALA A 177 3.99 -6.91 10.73
CA ALA A 177 2.59 -6.92 10.31
C ALA A 177 2.35 -7.87 9.12
N LEU A 178 3.33 -8.04 8.22
CA LEU A 178 3.25 -8.97 7.09
C LEU A 178 3.04 -10.41 7.57
N LEU A 179 3.70 -10.80 8.66
CA LEU A 179 3.57 -12.14 9.23
C LEU A 179 2.26 -12.37 9.99
N ARG A 180 1.44 -11.33 10.18
CA ARG A 180 0.11 -11.41 10.84
C ARG A 180 -1.04 -11.52 9.85
N VAL A 181 -0.79 -11.26 8.56
CA VAL A 181 -1.77 -11.45 7.49
C VAL A 181 -2.18 -12.92 7.38
N ARG A 182 -3.46 -13.21 7.14
CA ARG A 182 -3.98 -14.57 6.92
C ARG A 182 -4.96 -14.57 5.75
N GLY A 183 -4.98 -15.63 4.95
CA GLY A 183 -5.99 -15.83 3.91
C GLY A 183 -6.12 -14.71 2.87
N ALA A 184 -5.07 -13.92 2.63
CA ALA A 184 -5.11 -12.95 1.54
C ALA A 184 -5.05 -13.69 0.19
N ALA A 185 -5.81 -13.24 -0.81
CA ALA A 185 -5.66 -13.78 -2.16
C ALA A 185 -4.27 -13.45 -2.71
N VAL A 186 -3.79 -12.22 -2.46
CA VAL A 186 -2.45 -11.77 -2.87
C VAL A 186 -1.81 -10.93 -1.78
N ILE A 187 -0.54 -11.21 -1.48
CA ILE A 187 0.35 -10.24 -0.82
C ILE A 187 1.46 -9.78 -1.76
N LYS A 188 1.89 -8.52 -1.64
CA LYS A 188 2.97 -7.96 -2.45
C LYS A 188 4.13 -7.41 -1.61
N PRO A 189 5.00 -8.22 -0.98
CA PRO A 189 6.21 -7.68 -0.39
C PRO A 189 7.23 -7.26 -1.47
N SER A 190 8.01 -6.22 -1.23
CA SER A 190 9.29 -6.07 -1.92
C SER A 190 10.31 -7.09 -1.44
N LEU A 191 11.35 -7.35 -2.25
CA LEU A 191 12.44 -8.25 -1.82
C LEU A 191 13.07 -7.80 -0.49
N ARG A 192 13.17 -6.48 -0.25
CA ARG A 192 13.66 -5.93 1.02
C ARG A 192 12.71 -6.29 2.18
N GLU A 193 11.41 -6.06 2.01
CA GLU A 193 10.41 -6.35 3.05
C GLU A 193 10.28 -7.84 3.33
N LEU A 194 10.46 -8.69 2.31
CA LEU A 194 10.49 -10.15 2.49
C LEU A 194 11.70 -10.60 3.32
N ARG A 195 12.88 -10.02 3.06
CA ARG A 195 14.10 -10.26 3.85
C ARG A 195 13.91 -9.84 5.30
N GLU A 196 13.38 -8.64 5.51
CA GLU A 196 13.12 -8.08 6.85
C GLU A 196 12.10 -8.91 7.63
N ALA A 197 11.02 -9.35 6.96
CA ALA A 197 9.97 -10.12 7.64
C ALA A 197 10.42 -11.53 8.04
N LEU A 198 11.25 -12.18 7.23
CA LEU A 198 11.71 -13.55 7.50
C LEU A 198 13.07 -13.62 8.20
N ASP A 199 13.77 -12.49 8.33
CA ASP A 199 15.15 -12.41 8.79
C ASP A 199 16.09 -13.33 7.97
N LEU A 200 15.98 -13.24 6.65
CA LEU A 200 16.75 -14.05 5.69
C LEU A 200 17.41 -13.18 4.61
N PRO A 201 18.63 -13.51 4.13
CA PRO A 201 19.35 -12.69 3.15
C PRO A 201 18.83 -12.77 1.71
N LEU A 202 18.21 -13.89 1.32
CA LEU A 202 17.56 -14.11 0.01
C LEU A 202 18.37 -13.58 -1.21
N PRO A 203 19.61 -14.06 -1.44
CA PRO A 203 20.48 -13.55 -2.51
C PRO A 203 20.06 -14.00 -3.92
N GLU A 204 19.45 -15.18 -4.04
CA GLU A 204 19.19 -15.86 -5.31
C GLU A 204 17.68 -16.08 -5.53
N THR A 205 17.25 -16.18 -6.79
CA THR A 205 15.83 -16.39 -7.15
C THR A 205 15.22 -17.59 -6.43
N ASP A 206 15.92 -18.72 -6.36
CA ASP A 206 15.41 -19.93 -5.69
C ASP A 206 15.14 -19.69 -4.20
N SER A 207 16.06 -18.98 -3.52
CA SER A 207 15.85 -18.61 -2.11
C SER A 207 14.67 -17.65 -1.93
N GLN A 208 14.40 -16.77 -2.90
CA GLN A 208 13.26 -15.86 -2.88
C GLN A 208 11.93 -16.59 -3.08
N VAL A 209 11.90 -17.59 -3.97
CA VAL A 209 10.75 -18.47 -4.21
C VAL A 209 10.43 -19.28 -2.96
N GLU A 210 11.45 -19.87 -2.32
CA GLU A 210 11.26 -20.65 -1.10
C GLU A 210 10.72 -19.77 0.04
N ALA A 211 11.27 -18.57 0.20
CA ALA A 211 10.77 -17.58 1.16
C ALA A 211 9.29 -17.21 0.91
N ALA A 212 8.89 -17.02 -0.34
CA ALA A 212 7.50 -16.78 -0.69
C ALA A 212 6.60 -17.99 -0.36
N ARG A 213 7.05 -19.22 -0.64
CA ARG A 213 6.33 -20.46 -0.30
C ARG A 213 6.16 -20.67 1.19
N ILE A 214 7.11 -20.24 2.02
CA ILE A 214 6.96 -20.23 3.49
C ILE A 214 5.72 -19.41 3.89
N LEU A 215 5.51 -18.24 3.28
CA LEU A 215 4.34 -17.41 3.60
C LEU A 215 3.04 -18.11 3.19
N ILE A 216 3.01 -18.71 2.00
CA ILE A 216 1.85 -19.47 1.49
C ILE A 216 1.52 -20.65 2.40
N THR A 217 2.53 -21.43 2.77
CA THR A 217 2.38 -22.62 3.64
C THR A 217 1.88 -22.26 5.03
N ARG A 218 2.21 -21.05 5.52
CA ARG A 218 1.70 -20.51 6.79
C ARG A 218 0.27 -19.96 6.70
N GLY A 219 -0.38 -20.08 5.54
CA GLY A 219 -1.74 -19.58 5.30
C GLY A 219 -1.80 -18.05 5.28
N ILE A 220 -0.69 -17.37 4.96
CA ILE A 220 -0.65 -15.90 4.90
C ILE A 220 -1.38 -15.41 3.65
N ALA A 221 -1.11 -16.03 2.50
CA ALA A 221 -1.78 -15.74 1.25
C ALA A 221 -1.75 -16.92 0.27
N ASP A 222 -2.65 -16.91 -0.71
CA ASP A 222 -2.68 -17.90 -1.80
C ASP A 222 -1.58 -17.63 -2.84
N ALA A 223 -1.26 -16.35 -3.06
CA ALA A 223 -0.19 -15.92 -3.95
C ALA A 223 0.67 -14.80 -3.32
N VAL A 224 1.97 -14.84 -3.63
CA VAL A 224 2.96 -13.85 -3.19
C VAL A 224 3.62 -13.23 -4.41
N VAL A 225 3.51 -11.91 -4.55
CA VAL A 225 4.16 -11.15 -5.61
C VAL A 225 5.37 -10.41 -5.03
N VAL A 226 6.56 -10.95 -5.24
CA VAL A 226 7.82 -10.35 -4.75
C VAL A 226 8.33 -9.34 -5.75
N SER A 227 8.19 -8.04 -5.47
CA SER A 227 8.71 -6.98 -6.36
C SER A 227 10.21 -6.79 -6.18
N ARG A 228 10.96 -6.73 -7.29
CA ARG A 228 12.45 -6.67 -7.36
C ARG A 228 12.96 -5.40 -8.06
N GLY A 229 12.21 -4.31 -7.98
CA GLY A 229 12.58 -3.03 -8.63
C GLY A 229 12.69 -3.18 -10.15
N ALA A 230 13.83 -2.74 -10.72
CA ALA A 230 14.06 -2.80 -12.17
C ALA A 230 14.08 -4.23 -12.74
N ALA A 231 14.30 -5.26 -11.89
CA ALA A 231 14.24 -6.65 -12.31
C ALA A 231 12.80 -7.19 -12.47
N GLY A 232 11.77 -6.39 -12.16
CA GLY A 232 10.36 -6.79 -12.28
C GLY A 232 9.85 -7.48 -11.01
N ALA A 233 9.19 -8.63 -11.14
CA ALA A 233 8.56 -9.33 -10.02
C ALA A 233 8.61 -10.86 -10.17
N LEU A 234 8.60 -11.57 -9.03
CA LEU A 234 8.30 -13.00 -8.97
C LEU A 234 6.85 -13.18 -8.49
N VAL A 235 6.05 -13.93 -9.24
CA VAL A 235 4.72 -14.36 -8.81
C VAL A 235 4.82 -15.81 -8.38
N VAL A 236 4.52 -16.08 -7.12
CA VAL A 236 4.66 -17.41 -6.52
C VAL A 236 3.31 -17.84 -5.98
N THR A 237 2.88 -19.03 -6.37
CA THR A 237 1.74 -19.75 -5.79
C THR A 237 2.22 -21.08 -5.21
N THR A 238 1.32 -21.89 -4.65
CA THR A 238 1.64 -23.25 -4.20
C THR A 238 2.29 -24.07 -5.32
N ASP A 239 1.76 -23.99 -6.53
CA ASP A 239 2.08 -24.90 -7.62
C ASP A 239 2.93 -24.27 -8.73
N GLN A 240 2.97 -22.93 -8.82
CA GLN A 240 3.57 -22.21 -9.94
C GLN A 240 4.49 -21.08 -9.50
N VAL A 241 5.45 -20.79 -10.35
CA VAL A 241 6.39 -19.67 -10.22
C VAL A 241 6.52 -19.00 -11.58
N THR A 242 6.24 -17.71 -11.64
CA THR A 242 6.35 -16.90 -12.85
C THR A 242 7.32 -15.74 -12.61
N ASP A 243 8.40 -15.68 -13.37
CA ASP A 243 9.32 -14.54 -13.39
C ASP A 243 8.84 -13.50 -14.41
N VAL A 244 8.35 -12.37 -13.92
CA VAL A 244 7.89 -11.25 -14.73
C VAL A 244 9.01 -10.24 -14.85
N ALA A 245 9.63 -10.19 -16.02
CA ALA A 245 10.72 -9.28 -16.32
C ALA A 245 10.28 -7.80 -16.19
N GLY A 246 11.14 -6.98 -15.59
CA GLY A 246 10.94 -5.54 -15.55
C GLY A 246 11.00 -4.93 -16.95
N VAL A 247 10.18 -3.90 -17.18
CA VAL A 247 10.22 -3.14 -18.43
C VAL A 247 11.39 -2.14 -18.33
N PRO A 248 12.35 -2.14 -19.27
CA PRO A 248 13.42 -1.15 -19.27
C PRO A 248 12.84 0.26 -19.41
N ILE A 249 13.01 1.07 -18.38
CA ILE A 249 12.68 2.50 -18.41
C ILE A 249 14.00 3.25 -18.64
N GLY A 250 14.02 4.14 -19.64
CA GLY A 250 15.22 4.93 -19.95
C GLY A 250 15.68 5.80 -18.77
N SER A 251 16.91 6.30 -18.85
CA SER A 251 17.38 7.32 -17.90
C SER A 251 16.54 8.61 -18.05
N GLY A 252 16.24 9.26 -16.93
CA GLY A 252 15.50 10.53 -16.91
C GLY A 252 13.97 10.43 -16.73
N PHE A 253 13.40 9.23 -16.66
CA PHE A 253 11.97 9.04 -16.39
C PHE A 253 11.68 8.96 -14.89
N GLY A 254 11.50 10.14 -14.27
CA GLY A 254 10.84 10.27 -12.96
C GLY A 254 11.48 9.55 -11.77
N SER A 255 10.69 9.32 -10.73
CA SER A 255 11.07 8.65 -9.48
C SER A 255 10.39 7.28 -9.38
N GLY A 256 11.05 6.32 -8.73
CA GLY A 256 10.46 5.01 -8.40
C GLY A 256 9.44 5.06 -7.25
N VAL A 257 9.23 6.23 -6.63
CA VAL A 257 8.24 6.42 -5.57
C VAL A 257 6.83 6.10 -6.09
N GLY A 258 6.10 5.28 -5.33
CA GLY A 258 4.75 4.83 -5.70
C GLY A 258 4.70 3.66 -6.68
N ALA A 259 5.83 3.13 -7.16
CA ALA A 259 5.83 1.97 -8.06
C ALA A 259 5.19 0.72 -7.41
N GLY A 260 5.38 0.54 -6.09
CA GLY A 260 4.74 -0.52 -5.31
C GLY A 260 3.22 -0.42 -5.31
N ASP A 261 2.69 0.74 -4.90
CA ASP A 261 1.24 1.01 -4.86
C ASP A 261 0.60 0.84 -6.26
N ASN A 262 1.27 1.32 -7.32
CA ASN A 262 0.82 1.14 -8.70
C ASN A 262 0.81 -0.33 -9.14
N MET A 263 1.78 -1.13 -8.68
CA MET A 263 1.79 -2.58 -8.93
C MET A 263 0.60 -3.25 -8.23
N VAL A 264 0.32 -2.92 -6.97
CA VAL A 264 -0.86 -3.43 -6.24
C VAL A 264 -2.16 -3.02 -6.95
N ALA A 265 -2.26 -1.78 -7.41
CA ALA A 265 -3.41 -1.33 -8.19
C ALA A 265 -3.56 -2.10 -9.51
N GLY A 266 -2.46 -2.33 -10.23
CA GLY A 266 -2.45 -3.11 -11.46
C GLY A 266 -2.92 -4.56 -11.25
N ILE A 267 -2.43 -5.22 -10.21
CA ILE A 267 -2.86 -6.58 -9.81
C ILE A 267 -4.35 -6.55 -9.47
N THR A 268 -4.77 -5.64 -8.59
CA THR A 268 -6.17 -5.52 -8.15
C THR A 268 -7.11 -5.29 -9.33
N VAL A 269 -6.75 -4.40 -10.25
CA VAL A 269 -7.54 -4.10 -11.46
C VAL A 269 -7.58 -5.29 -12.42
N ALA A 270 -6.49 -6.05 -12.55
CA ALA A 270 -6.46 -7.25 -13.39
C ALA A 270 -7.41 -8.33 -12.82
N LEU A 271 -7.34 -8.60 -11.52
CA LEU A 271 -8.22 -9.53 -10.82
C LEU A 271 -9.69 -9.09 -10.89
N ALA A 272 -9.97 -7.80 -10.69
CA ALA A 272 -11.29 -7.20 -10.84
C ALA A 272 -11.89 -7.36 -12.25
N ARG A 273 -11.03 -7.51 -13.26
CA ARG A 273 -11.42 -7.79 -14.66
C ARG A 273 -11.49 -9.27 -14.99
N GLY A 274 -11.37 -10.15 -13.99
CA GLY A 274 -11.37 -11.61 -14.17
C GLY A 274 -10.12 -12.16 -14.85
N ARG A 275 -9.01 -11.40 -14.86
CA ARG A 275 -7.73 -11.89 -15.38
C ARG A 275 -7.01 -12.64 -14.26
N PRO A 276 -6.50 -13.87 -14.52
CA PRO A 276 -5.73 -14.59 -13.52
C PRO A 276 -4.37 -13.91 -13.30
N LEU A 277 -3.71 -14.28 -12.19
CA LEU A 277 -2.29 -14.02 -12.03
C LEU A 277 -1.50 -14.77 -13.14
N PRO A 278 -0.38 -14.19 -13.62
CA PRO A 278 0.43 -14.77 -14.68
C PRO A 278 1.22 -16.01 -14.24
#